data_AF-A0AAV9ZCT4-F1
#
_entry.id   AF-A0AAV9ZCT4-F1
#
_cell.length_a   1.000
_cell.length_b   1.000
_cell.length_c   1.000
_cell.angle_alpha   90.00
_cell.angle_beta   90.00
_cell.angle_gamma   90.00
#
_symmetry.space_group_name_H-M   'P 1'
#
loop_
_entity.id
_entity.type
_entity.pdbx_description
1 polymer ?
#
loop_
_entity_poly.entity_id
_entity_poly.type
_entity_poly.pdbx_seq_one_letter_code
_entity_poly.pdbx_strand_id
1 'polypeptide(L)'
;MGPAVEDYVCLEGIRTVAKALTLNTDIEDLVVLRVQYRTILDLLKERAGQERRHLVVLTGQPGIGKTTFLIYLLLHRLEHRLPTAVQLHEQAFMIFDDCGVSIYNALEFDDDALHDRLVRCWALSDSNQHSTTPCVAVATVPPLVVITSAPEPSRWKELVKQLGGGGDVMFLPLPTVMEVGAVIKALQLDVSQTLSLVGKWGPSPRTVLQILRDPERVSKFSALAEAAARSLAQPESHQVFFRSDYGLLSTMVGSHLVFVDADGAAPSSYRCRALIPTAFLRKFIEQASLELDARQAYKLYCMLSYHSLLRTDAGWPHETATHEKLMSEKEVS
;
A
#
# COMPACT_ATOMS: atom_id res chain seq x y z
N MET A 1 8.49 -27.34 20.18
CA MET A 1 8.95 -26.02 20.66
C MET A 1 8.06 -24.99 20.00
N GLY A 2 7.25 -24.27 20.78
CA GLY A 2 6.52 -23.12 20.22
C GLY A 2 7.53 -22.06 19.76
N PRO A 3 7.26 -21.30 18.70
CA PRO A 3 8.10 -20.17 18.33
C PRO A 3 8.21 -19.23 19.54
N ALA A 4 9.42 -18.73 19.81
CA ALA A 4 9.63 -17.72 20.83
C ALA A 4 8.66 -16.56 20.58
N VAL A 5 8.00 -16.08 21.63
CA VAL A 5 7.14 -14.90 21.54
C VAL A 5 8.04 -13.74 21.15
N GLU A 6 7.99 -13.32 19.90
CA GLU A 6 8.69 -12.11 19.48
C GLU A 6 8.03 -10.91 20.16
N ASP A 7 8.83 -10.16 20.92
CA ASP A 7 8.40 -8.90 21.50
C ASP A 7 8.10 -7.92 20.36
N TYR A 8 6.89 -7.34 20.36
CA TYR A 8 6.52 -6.29 19.42
C TYR A 8 6.44 -4.95 20.14
N VAL A 9 6.84 -3.88 19.45
CA VAL A 9 6.77 -2.51 19.98
C VAL A 9 5.46 -1.87 19.54
N CYS A 10 4.86 -1.15 20.47
CA CYS A 10 3.56 -0.55 20.31
C CYS A 10 3.60 0.92 20.70
N LEU A 11 3.04 1.79 19.87
CA LEU A 11 2.81 3.20 20.18
C LEU A 11 1.35 3.39 20.58
N GLU A 12 1.12 4.03 21.72
CA GLU A 12 -0.20 4.33 22.26
C GLU A 12 -0.52 5.83 22.15
N GLY A 13 -1.79 6.21 22.27
CA GLY A 13 -2.23 7.60 22.20
C GLY A 13 -2.20 8.20 20.79
N ILE A 14 -2.13 7.35 19.76
CA ILE A 14 -2.00 7.77 18.36
C ILE A 14 -3.23 8.55 17.89
N ARG A 15 -4.41 8.31 18.45
CA ARG A 15 -5.63 9.05 18.12
C ARG A 15 -5.49 10.52 18.49
N THR A 16 -4.80 10.84 19.59
CA THR A 16 -4.52 12.22 20.00
C THR A 16 -3.61 12.90 18.99
N VAL A 17 -2.55 12.21 18.54
CA VAL A 17 -1.66 12.70 17.48
C VAL A 17 -2.43 12.90 16.18
N ALA A 18 -3.25 11.92 15.76
CA ALA A 18 -4.04 12.00 14.54
C ALA A 18 -5.02 13.18 14.56
N LYS A 19 -5.72 13.40 15.69
CA LYS A 19 -6.58 14.56 15.88
C LYS A 19 -5.82 15.88 15.79
N ALA A 20 -4.65 15.98 16.43
CA ALA A 20 -3.81 17.17 16.36
C ALA A 20 -3.33 17.47 14.92
N LEU A 21 -3.11 16.41 14.12
CA LEU A 21 -2.75 16.51 12.71
C LEU A 21 -3.95 16.67 11.77
N THR A 22 -5.17 16.87 12.31
CA THR A 22 -6.42 16.98 11.54
C THR A 22 -6.69 15.78 10.62
N LEU A 23 -6.18 14.61 10.97
CA LEU A 23 -6.42 13.37 10.22
C LEU A 23 -7.87 12.94 10.38
N ASN A 24 -8.62 12.97 9.29
CA ASN A 24 -9.99 12.45 9.23
C ASN A 24 -10.01 10.93 8.94
N THR A 25 -9.13 10.19 9.61
CA THR A 25 -8.94 8.75 9.36
C THR A 25 -9.28 7.94 10.59
N ASP A 26 -9.91 6.78 10.38
CA ASP A 26 -10.12 5.74 11.39
C ASP A 26 -8.78 5.06 11.75
N ILE A 27 -7.86 5.82 12.32
CA ILE A 27 -6.62 5.28 12.87
C ILE A 27 -6.89 4.83 14.30
N GLU A 28 -6.42 3.64 14.59
CA GLU A 28 -6.49 3.08 15.94
C GLU A 28 -5.65 3.94 16.90
N ASP A 29 -6.05 3.97 18.17
CA ASP A 29 -5.25 4.68 19.20
C ASP A 29 -3.90 3.99 19.49
N LEU A 30 -3.66 2.89 18.79
CA LEU A 30 -2.55 1.99 18.97
C LEU A 30 -1.93 1.63 17.62
N VAL A 31 -0.61 1.68 17.54
CA VAL A 31 0.17 1.34 16.34
C VAL A 31 1.26 0.34 16.69
N VAL A 32 1.24 -0.82 16.05
CA VAL A 32 2.33 -1.79 16.12
C VAL A 32 3.44 -1.39 15.14
N LEU A 33 4.67 -1.30 15.64
CA LEU A 33 5.83 -1.00 14.83
C LEU A 33 6.32 -2.25 14.12
N ARG A 34 6.31 -2.19 12.79
CA ARG A 34 6.81 -3.25 11.92
C ARG A 34 8.32 -3.12 11.74
N VAL A 35 9.02 -4.24 11.60
CA VAL A 35 10.48 -4.21 11.38
C VAL A 35 10.82 -3.45 10.10
N GLN A 36 9.97 -3.55 9.07
CA GLN A 36 10.19 -2.87 7.79
C GLN A 36 10.12 -1.35 7.91
N TYR A 37 9.47 -0.79 8.93
CA TYR A 37 9.45 0.66 9.15
C TYR A 37 10.84 1.20 9.45
N ARG A 38 11.64 0.46 10.22
CA ARG A 38 13.04 0.83 10.50
C ARG A 38 13.89 0.74 9.24
N THR A 39 13.74 -0.34 8.48
CA THR A 39 14.44 -0.52 7.20
C THR A 39 14.14 0.62 6.22
N ILE A 40 12.88 1.03 6.08
CA ILE A 40 12.51 2.16 5.21
C ILE A 40 13.08 3.47 5.76
N LEU A 41 13.00 3.71 7.08
CA LEU A 41 13.58 4.90 7.71
C LEU A 41 15.08 5.02 7.42
N ASP A 42 15.84 3.94 7.51
CA ASP A 42 17.28 3.96 7.26
C ASP A 42 17.59 4.26 5.78
N LEU A 43 16.83 3.67 4.85
CA LEU A 43 16.92 4.02 3.43
C LEU A 43 16.56 5.49 3.15
N LEU A 44 15.58 6.05 3.85
CA LEU A 44 15.23 7.46 3.73
C LEU A 44 16.34 8.37 4.25
N LYS A 45 17.03 8.00 5.34
CA LYS A 45 18.19 8.74 5.85
C LYS A 45 19.35 8.73 4.86
N GLU A 46 19.63 7.59 4.25
CA GLU A 46 20.65 7.47 3.20
C GLU A 46 20.37 8.40 2.02
N ARG A 47 19.10 8.48 1.58
CA ARG A 47 18.67 9.38 0.51
C ARG A 47 18.74 10.85 0.91
N ALA A 48 18.38 11.19 2.15
CA ALA A 48 18.44 12.56 2.64
C ALA A 48 19.87 13.10 2.76
N GLY A 49 20.88 12.23 2.83
CA GLY A 49 22.29 12.63 2.86
C GLY A 49 22.89 12.99 1.51
N GLN A 50 22.13 12.83 0.42
CA GLN A 50 22.59 13.13 -0.94
C GLN A 50 22.39 14.63 -1.26
N GLU A 51 23.24 15.20 -2.10
CA GLU A 51 23.22 16.65 -2.43
C GLU A 51 21.99 17.08 -3.25
N ARG A 52 21.21 16.13 -3.76
CA ARG A 52 20.04 16.38 -4.61
C ARG A 52 18.75 16.29 -3.81
N ARG A 53 17.72 16.98 -4.28
CA ARG A 53 16.36 16.79 -3.75
C ARG A 53 15.86 15.39 -4.13
N HIS A 54 15.24 14.71 -3.17
CA HIS A 54 14.68 13.37 -3.37
C HIS A 54 13.18 13.36 -3.15
N LEU A 55 12.48 12.75 -4.10
CA LEU A 55 11.09 12.36 -3.93
C LEU A 55 11.06 10.85 -3.70
N VAL A 56 10.37 10.43 -2.63
CA VAL A 56 10.14 9.02 -2.34
C VAL A 56 8.65 8.77 -2.24
N VAL A 57 8.13 7.95 -3.14
CA VAL A 57 6.75 7.46 -3.09
C VAL A 57 6.74 6.11 -2.41
N LEU A 58 6.22 6.04 -1.19
CA LEU A 58 5.96 4.78 -0.50
C LEU A 58 4.56 4.26 -0.85
N THR A 59 4.52 3.20 -1.65
CA THR A 59 3.28 2.58 -2.09
C THR A 59 3.16 1.13 -1.61
N GLY A 60 2.07 0.46 -1.94
CA GLY A 60 1.81 -0.93 -1.58
C GLY A 60 0.34 -1.19 -1.32
N GLN A 61 0.03 -2.42 -0.94
CA GLN A 61 -1.34 -2.90 -0.75
C GLN A 61 -2.18 -2.01 0.20
N PRO A 62 -3.46 -1.69 -0.09
CA PRO A 62 -4.31 -0.97 0.84
C PRO A 62 -4.44 -1.70 2.18
N GLY A 63 -4.36 -0.96 3.29
CA GLY A 63 -4.54 -1.52 4.63
C GLY A 63 -3.31 -2.12 5.30
N ILE A 64 -2.13 -2.07 4.68
CA ILE A 64 -0.89 -2.63 5.25
C ILE A 64 -0.11 -1.69 6.19
N GLY A 65 -0.63 -0.49 6.45
CA GLY A 65 -0.01 0.46 7.38
C GLY A 65 0.94 1.50 6.72
N LYS A 66 0.60 2.02 5.54
CA LYS A 66 1.35 3.15 4.94
C LYS A 66 1.18 4.45 5.72
N THR A 67 -0.05 4.87 6.00
CA THR A 67 -0.34 6.05 6.84
C THR A 67 0.25 5.87 8.24
N THR A 68 0.22 4.65 8.78
CA THR A 68 0.88 4.28 10.04
C THR A 68 2.39 4.49 9.99
N PHE A 69 3.05 4.17 8.87
CA PHE A 69 4.46 4.47 8.66
C PHE A 69 4.74 5.97 8.65
N LEU A 70 3.90 6.81 8.03
CA LEU A 70 4.08 8.27 8.08
C LEU A 70 3.99 8.82 9.50
N ILE A 71 3.06 8.31 10.30
CA ILE A 71 2.95 8.71 11.71
C ILE A 71 4.20 8.28 12.48
N TYR A 72 4.65 7.04 12.29
CA TYR A 72 5.91 6.56 12.87
C TYR A 72 7.09 7.47 12.49
N LEU A 73 7.21 7.81 11.21
CA LEU A 73 8.27 8.68 10.70
C LEU A 73 8.20 10.08 11.29
N LEU A 74 7.00 10.66 11.40
CA LEU A 74 6.80 11.95 12.04
C LEU A 74 7.24 11.90 13.51
N LEU A 75 6.76 10.93 14.28
CA LEU A 75 7.09 10.78 15.69
C LEU A 75 8.60 10.60 15.90
N HIS A 76 9.24 9.76 15.09
CA HIS A 76 10.70 9.58 15.10
C HIS A 76 11.43 10.91 14.90
N ARG A 77 11.00 11.72 13.92
CA ARG A 77 11.63 13.03 13.64
C ARG A 77 11.40 14.04 14.76
N LEU A 78 10.20 14.09 15.33
CA LEU A 78 9.87 14.98 16.44
C LEU A 78 10.67 14.63 17.71
N GLU A 79 10.81 13.35 18.03
CA GLU A 79 11.65 12.86 19.13
C GLU A 79 13.10 13.36 19.02
N HIS A 80 13.60 13.44 17.79
CA HIS A 80 14.96 13.90 17.48
C HIS A 80 15.05 15.41 17.18
N ARG A 81 13.96 16.17 17.38
CA ARG A 81 13.88 17.62 17.11
C ARG A 81 14.30 18.00 15.68
N LEU A 82 13.97 17.16 14.71
CA LEU A 82 14.31 17.38 13.31
C LEU A 82 13.19 18.15 12.59
N PRO A 83 13.51 19.22 11.82
CA PRO A 83 12.50 20.00 11.11
C PRO A 83 11.69 19.14 10.14
N THR A 84 10.36 19.23 10.20
CA THR A 84 9.46 18.35 9.43
C THR A 84 8.24 19.11 8.98
N ALA A 85 7.95 19.07 7.68
CA ALA A 85 6.71 19.53 7.10
C ALA A 85 5.75 18.35 6.90
N VAL A 86 4.47 18.54 7.22
CA VAL A 86 3.46 17.47 7.17
C VAL A 86 2.21 17.99 6.48
N GLN A 87 1.76 17.29 5.43
CA GLN A 87 0.52 17.60 4.72
C GLN A 87 -0.33 16.33 4.58
N LEU A 88 -1.32 16.21 5.45
CA LEU A 88 -2.26 15.08 5.47
C LEU A 88 -3.68 15.49 5.05
N HIS A 89 -3.87 16.77 4.73
CA HIS A 89 -5.11 17.36 4.26
C HIS A 89 -4.83 18.32 3.10
N GLU A 90 -5.80 18.53 2.21
CA GLU A 90 -5.60 19.34 1.00
C GLU A 90 -5.44 20.84 1.30
N GLN A 91 -6.08 21.33 2.35
CA GLN A 91 -6.19 22.77 2.64
C GLN A 91 -5.05 23.34 3.49
N ALA A 92 -4.30 22.50 4.19
CA ALA A 92 -3.29 22.97 5.11
C ALA A 92 -2.12 21.99 5.25
N PHE A 93 -0.95 22.54 5.56
CA PHE A 93 0.22 21.78 5.99
C PHE A 93 0.79 22.40 7.26
N MET A 94 1.54 21.59 8.01
CA MET A 94 2.15 21.98 9.28
C MET A 94 3.66 21.92 9.14
N ILE A 95 4.38 22.88 9.73
CA ILE A 95 5.83 22.81 9.91
C ILE A 95 6.12 22.66 11.40
N PHE A 96 6.92 21.65 11.73
CA PHE A 96 7.48 21.40 13.04
C PHE A 96 8.98 21.71 12.98
N ASP A 97 9.44 22.69 13.75
CA ASP A 97 10.86 23.05 13.85
C ASP A 97 11.19 23.67 15.21
N ASP A 98 12.31 24.39 15.30
CA ASP A 98 12.78 25.10 16.49
C ASP A 98 11.84 26.24 16.93
N CYS A 99 10.97 26.73 16.04
CA CYS A 99 9.93 27.71 16.36
C CYS A 99 8.62 27.06 16.87
N GLY A 100 8.59 25.73 17.02
CA GLY A 100 7.40 24.98 17.42
C GLY A 100 6.59 24.50 16.21
N VAL A 101 5.26 24.58 16.31
CA VAL A 101 4.35 24.18 15.22
C VAL A 101 3.69 25.40 14.59
N SER A 102 3.69 25.46 13.26
CA SER A 102 2.99 26.48 12.49
C SER A 102 2.11 25.82 11.44
N ILE A 103 0.91 26.35 11.24
CA ILE A 103 -0.06 25.85 10.26
C ILE A 103 -0.17 26.86 9.13
N TYR A 104 -0.05 26.37 7.90
CA TYR A 104 -0.08 27.17 6.68
C TYR A 104 -1.20 26.72 5.76
N ASN A 105 -1.85 27.66 5.08
CA ASN A 105 -2.80 27.38 4.01
C ASN A 105 -2.03 26.82 2.79
N ALA A 106 -2.48 25.69 2.26
CA ALA A 106 -1.85 25.05 1.11
C ALA A 106 -1.99 25.86 -0.20
N LEU A 107 -2.92 26.82 -0.25
CA LEU A 107 -3.23 27.64 -1.43
C LEU A 107 -2.47 28.97 -1.45
N GLU A 108 -1.92 29.40 -0.32
CA GLU A 108 -1.25 30.69 -0.17
C GLU A 108 0.26 30.45 -0.08
N PHE A 109 0.98 30.70 -1.18
CA PHE A 109 2.43 30.51 -1.26
C PHE A 109 3.10 31.76 -1.86
N ASP A 110 3.51 32.69 -1.00
CA ASP A 110 4.32 33.86 -1.37
C ASP A 110 5.05 34.45 -0.14
N ASP A 111 5.83 33.61 0.56
CA ASP A 111 6.58 34.03 1.76
C ASP A 111 8.00 33.44 1.74
N ASP A 112 9.00 34.32 1.59
CA ASP A 112 10.43 33.95 1.64
C ASP A 112 10.81 33.28 2.97
N ALA A 113 10.20 33.70 4.09
CA ALA A 113 10.48 33.12 5.40
C ALA A 113 9.97 31.65 5.48
N LEU A 114 8.86 31.35 4.80
CA LEU A 114 8.36 29.99 4.68
C LEU A 114 9.31 29.12 3.86
N HIS A 115 9.89 29.66 2.77
CA HIS A 115 10.88 28.96 1.97
C HIS A 115 12.08 28.52 2.81
N ASP A 116 12.65 29.42 3.60
CA ASP A 116 13.81 29.16 4.47
C ASP A 116 13.55 28.10 5.54
N ARG A 117 12.29 27.95 5.99
CA ARG A 117 11.91 26.86 6.89
C ARG A 117 11.82 25.54 6.15
N LEU A 118 11.18 25.51 4.98
CA LEU A 118 10.95 24.28 4.22
C LEU A 118 12.24 23.66 3.68
N VAL A 119 13.26 24.44 3.31
CA VAL A 119 14.56 23.91 2.84
C VAL A 119 15.30 23.10 3.92
N ARG A 120 14.93 23.25 5.20
CA ARG A 120 15.48 22.48 6.32
C ARG A 120 14.64 21.24 6.66
N CYS A 121 13.44 21.12 6.09
CA CYS A 121 12.47 20.10 6.47
C CYS A 121 12.59 18.81 5.65
N TRP A 122 12.17 17.69 6.22
CA TRP A 122 11.59 16.63 5.40
C TRP A 122 10.10 16.89 5.26
N ALA A 123 9.55 16.68 4.06
CA ALA A 123 8.10 16.76 3.83
C ALA A 123 7.47 15.37 3.86
N LEU A 124 6.37 15.22 4.59
CA LEU A 124 5.58 14.00 4.71
C LEU A 124 4.18 14.27 4.17
N SER A 125 3.68 13.46 3.25
CA SER A 125 2.32 13.62 2.71
C SER A 125 1.62 12.29 2.47
N ASP A 126 0.31 12.22 2.77
CA ASP A 126 -0.52 11.03 2.50
C ASP A 126 -1.45 11.29 1.30
N SER A 127 -1.10 10.71 0.15
CA SER A 127 -1.91 10.74 -1.07
C SER A 127 -2.99 9.66 -1.01
N ASN A 128 -4.14 10.02 -0.43
CA ASN A 128 -5.30 9.14 -0.25
C ASN A 128 -6.41 9.43 -1.29
N GLN A 129 -7.63 8.93 -1.08
CA GLN A 129 -8.73 9.14 -2.05
C GLN A 129 -9.18 10.61 -2.15
N HIS A 130 -8.88 11.41 -1.14
CA HIS A 130 -9.31 12.79 -0.96
C HIS A 130 -8.15 13.78 -0.99
N SER A 131 -6.94 13.34 -1.36
CA SER A 131 -5.80 14.20 -1.55
C SER A 131 -4.87 13.52 -2.55
N THR A 132 -4.82 14.03 -3.77
CA THR A 132 -4.02 13.41 -4.83
C THR A 132 -2.57 13.87 -4.77
N THR A 133 -2.30 15.13 -4.42
CA THR A 133 -0.98 15.75 -4.56
C THR A 133 -0.68 16.73 -3.42
N PRO A 134 0.51 16.68 -2.78
CA PRO A 134 0.96 17.73 -1.88
C PRO A 134 0.97 19.10 -2.57
N CYS A 135 0.82 20.17 -1.80
CA CYS A 135 0.90 21.53 -2.33
C CYS A 135 2.29 21.81 -2.88
N VAL A 136 2.39 22.80 -3.78
CA VAL A 136 3.65 23.15 -4.47
C VAL A 136 4.79 23.38 -3.47
N ALA A 137 4.52 24.06 -2.36
CA ALA A 137 5.50 24.32 -1.31
C ALA A 137 6.12 23.02 -0.75
N VAL A 138 5.27 22.11 -0.29
CA VAL A 138 5.66 20.82 0.32
C VAL A 138 6.29 19.88 -0.72
N ALA A 139 5.85 19.96 -1.97
CA ALA A 139 6.32 19.10 -3.06
C ALA A 139 7.69 19.52 -3.63
N THR A 140 8.02 20.82 -3.63
CA THR A 140 9.15 21.34 -4.42
C THR A 140 10.30 21.90 -3.61
N VAL A 141 10.05 22.41 -2.39
CA VAL A 141 11.07 23.11 -1.58
C VAL A 141 11.92 22.16 -0.73
N PRO A 142 11.34 21.19 0.00
CA PRO A 142 12.09 20.34 0.92
C PRO A 142 13.15 19.46 0.22
N PRO A 143 14.30 19.20 0.87
CA PRO A 143 15.32 18.29 0.36
C PRO A 143 14.86 16.83 0.22
N LEU A 144 13.94 16.37 1.07
CA LEU A 144 13.34 15.05 0.96
C LEU A 144 11.82 15.14 1.13
N VAL A 145 11.10 14.62 0.13
CA VAL A 145 9.64 14.52 0.14
C VAL A 145 9.24 13.04 0.17
N VAL A 146 8.51 12.63 1.19
CA VAL A 146 8.00 11.27 1.37
C VAL A 146 6.49 11.29 1.20
N ILE A 147 5.99 10.59 0.19
CA ILE A 147 4.57 10.52 -0.12
C ILE A 147 4.11 9.08 0.04
N THR A 148 3.08 8.83 0.86
CA THR A 148 2.39 7.55 0.79
C THR A 148 1.30 7.60 -0.26
N SER A 149 1.18 6.56 -1.08
CA SER A 149 0.11 6.48 -2.07
C SER A 149 -0.44 5.06 -2.19
N ALA A 150 -1.64 4.93 -2.76
CA ALA A 150 -2.16 3.65 -3.19
C ALA A 150 -1.28 3.05 -4.31
N PRO A 151 -1.33 1.74 -4.58
CA PRO A 151 -0.48 1.11 -5.60
C PRO A 151 -0.78 1.61 -7.02
N GLU A 152 -1.94 2.24 -7.22
CA GLU A 152 -2.41 2.77 -8.49
C GLU A 152 -1.40 3.75 -9.14
N PRO A 153 -0.81 3.41 -10.30
CA PRO A 153 0.27 4.21 -10.87
C PRO A 153 -0.13 5.61 -11.32
N SER A 154 -1.40 5.80 -11.71
CA SER A 154 -1.98 7.10 -12.06
C SER A 154 -1.78 8.14 -10.95
N ARG A 155 -1.74 7.71 -9.69
CA ARG A 155 -1.63 8.59 -8.51
C ARG A 155 -0.25 9.16 -8.28
N TRP A 156 0.80 8.45 -8.71
CA TRP A 156 2.18 8.85 -8.38
C TRP A 156 3.07 9.04 -9.60
N LYS A 157 2.76 8.44 -10.76
CA LYS A 157 3.57 8.61 -11.98
C LYS A 157 3.61 10.04 -12.45
N GLU A 158 2.47 10.71 -12.45
CA GLU A 158 2.39 12.11 -12.85
C GLU A 158 3.18 12.98 -11.88
N LEU A 159 3.07 12.71 -10.59
CA LEU A 159 3.81 13.42 -9.55
C LEU A 159 5.34 13.25 -9.69
N VAL A 160 5.81 12.01 -9.92
CA VAL A 160 7.23 11.74 -10.19
C VAL A 160 7.72 12.46 -11.46
N LYS A 161 6.88 12.53 -12.51
CA LYS A 161 7.19 13.24 -13.75
C LYS A 161 7.24 14.76 -13.56
N GLN A 162 6.26 15.33 -12.85
CA GLN A 162 6.18 16.77 -12.59
C GLN A 162 7.36 17.26 -11.76
N LEU A 163 7.85 16.45 -10.83
CA LEU A 163 8.98 16.79 -9.95
C LEU A 163 10.37 16.47 -10.56
N GLY A 164 10.47 16.39 -11.90
CA GLY A 164 11.75 16.33 -12.60
C GLY A 164 12.33 14.94 -12.82
N GLY A 165 11.53 13.87 -12.68
CA GLY A 165 11.90 12.52 -13.14
C GLY A 165 12.87 11.72 -12.27
N GLY A 166 13.28 12.25 -11.11
CA GLY A 166 14.19 11.60 -10.16
C GLY A 166 13.53 10.96 -8.93
N GLY A 167 12.23 10.66 -8.99
CA GLY A 167 11.50 10.08 -7.87
C GLY A 167 11.71 8.57 -7.72
N ASP A 168 11.97 8.13 -6.50
CA ASP A 168 12.05 6.72 -6.14
C ASP A 168 10.69 6.19 -5.67
N VAL A 169 10.26 5.07 -6.23
CA VAL A 169 9.05 4.38 -5.77
C VAL A 169 9.45 3.20 -4.91
N MET A 170 9.09 3.22 -3.63
CA MET A 170 9.31 2.12 -2.70
C MET A 170 7.99 1.38 -2.44
N PHE A 171 8.05 0.05 -2.38
CA PHE A 171 6.91 -0.76 -1.96
C PHE A 171 7.07 -1.18 -0.51
N LEU A 172 6.07 -0.85 0.32
CA LEU A 172 5.98 -1.35 1.69
C LEU A 172 5.64 -2.85 1.62
N PRO A 173 6.50 -3.74 2.17
CA PRO A 173 6.24 -5.18 2.11
C PRO A 173 4.92 -5.56 2.79
N LEU A 174 4.35 -6.69 2.39
CA LEU A 174 3.17 -7.23 3.05
C LEU A 174 3.50 -7.58 4.53
N PRO A 175 2.58 -7.30 5.47
CA PRO A 175 2.75 -7.72 6.85
C PRO A 175 2.87 -9.24 6.98
N THR A 176 3.65 -9.72 7.94
CA THR A 176 3.62 -11.15 8.29
C THR A 176 2.33 -11.49 9.05
N VAL A 177 1.98 -12.78 9.12
CA VAL A 177 0.85 -13.23 9.96
C VAL A 177 1.06 -12.83 11.42
N MET A 178 2.32 -12.86 11.90
CA MET A 178 2.68 -12.46 13.26
C MET A 178 2.49 -10.95 13.47
N GLU A 179 2.85 -10.11 12.50
CA GLU A 179 2.61 -8.67 12.57
C GLU A 179 1.11 -8.34 12.57
N VAL A 180 0.30 -9.05 11.76
CA VAL A 180 -1.17 -8.90 11.82
C VAL A 180 -1.68 -9.34 13.20
N GLY A 181 -1.21 -10.49 13.72
CA GLY A 181 -1.57 -10.98 15.05
C GLY A 181 -1.19 -10.04 16.18
N ALA A 182 -0.04 -9.38 16.08
CA ALA A 182 0.40 -8.36 17.03
C ALA A 182 -0.56 -7.17 17.04
N VAL A 183 -1.02 -6.70 15.87
CA VAL A 183 -2.03 -5.62 15.78
C VAL A 183 -3.34 -6.06 16.45
N ILE A 184 -3.84 -7.25 16.15
CA ILE A 184 -5.08 -7.77 16.74
C ILE A 184 -4.96 -7.92 18.26
N LYS A 185 -3.84 -8.49 18.74
CA LYS A 185 -3.55 -8.66 20.17
C LYS A 185 -3.47 -7.33 20.89
N ALA A 186 -2.78 -6.35 20.31
CA ALA A 186 -2.59 -5.04 20.92
C ALA A 186 -3.90 -4.26 21.03
N LEU A 187 -4.86 -4.50 20.12
CA LEU A 187 -6.23 -3.99 20.21
C LEU A 187 -7.13 -4.81 21.15
N GLN A 188 -6.55 -5.75 21.92
CA GLN A 188 -7.26 -6.63 22.86
C GLN A 188 -8.36 -7.47 22.22
N LEU A 189 -8.18 -7.83 20.94
CA LEU A 189 -9.09 -8.70 20.21
C LEU A 189 -8.60 -10.16 20.23
N ASP A 190 -9.51 -11.09 19.96
CA ASP A 190 -9.19 -12.52 19.93
C ASP A 190 -8.27 -12.86 18.74
N VAL A 191 -7.06 -13.32 19.06
CA VAL A 191 -6.07 -13.73 18.07
C VAL A 191 -6.35 -15.09 17.46
N SER A 192 -7.23 -15.92 18.06
CA SER A 192 -7.47 -17.31 17.66
C SER A 192 -7.90 -17.43 16.18
N GLN A 193 -8.63 -16.43 15.68
CA GLN A 193 -9.13 -16.39 14.31
C GLN A 193 -8.17 -15.72 13.32
N THR A 194 -7.08 -15.09 13.79
CA THR A 194 -6.20 -14.29 12.94
C THR A 194 -5.57 -15.12 11.83
N LEU A 195 -5.02 -16.30 12.15
CA LEU A 195 -4.40 -17.18 11.16
C LEU A 195 -5.41 -17.60 10.08
N SER A 196 -6.65 -17.94 10.49
CA SER A 196 -7.72 -18.33 9.57
C SER A 196 -8.12 -17.17 8.66
N LEU A 197 -8.30 -15.97 9.22
CA LEU A 197 -8.69 -14.78 8.45
C LEU A 197 -7.58 -14.30 7.51
N VAL A 198 -6.32 -14.32 7.95
CA VAL A 198 -5.17 -14.01 7.08
C VAL A 198 -5.03 -15.07 5.98
N GLY A 199 -5.19 -16.36 6.31
CA GLY A 199 -5.20 -17.45 5.35
C GLY A 199 -6.36 -17.39 4.35
N LYS A 200 -7.43 -16.65 4.67
CA LYS A 200 -8.59 -16.44 3.79
C LYS A 200 -8.47 -15.16 2.97
N TRP A 201 -8.19 -14.02 3.60
CA TRP A 201 -8.26 -12.69 3.01
C TRP A 201 -6.90 -12.04 2.72
N GLY A 202 -5.81 -12.74 3.03
CA GLY A 202 -4.45 -12.24 2.90
C GLY A 202 -4.02 -11.34 4.08
N PRO A 203 -2.74 -10.95 4.12
CA PRO A 203 -2.15 -10.16 5.22
C PRO A 203 -2.50 -8.66 5.16
N SER A 204 -3.79 -8.32 5.19
CA SER A 204 -4.24 -6.93 5.35
C SER A 204 -4.76 -6.72 6.78
N PRO A 205 -3.97 -6.09 7.68
CA PRO A 205 -4.41 -5.78 9.04
C PRO A 205 -5.77 -5.09 9.07
N ARG A 206 -5.99 -4.11 8.17
CA ARG A 206 -7.26 -3.41 8.05
C ARG A 206 -8.43 -4.34 7.72
N THR A 207 -8.27 -5.24 6.73
CA THR A 207 -9.33 -6.15 6.31
C THR A 207 -9.65 -7.15 7.43
N VAL A 208 -8.62 -7.76 8.02
CA VAL A 208 -8.78 -8.72 9.12
C VAL A 208 -9.44 -8.07 10.33
N LEU A 209 -8.98 -6.87 10.72
CA LEU A 209 -9.55 -6.12 11.83
C LEU A 209 -11.02 -5.75 11.59
N GLN A 210 -11.36 -5.34 10.37
CA GLN A 210 -12.74 -5.00 10.02
C GLN A 210 -13.66 -6.23 10.09
N ILE A 211 -13.20 -7.40 9.66
CA ILE A 211 -13.99 -8.65 9.76
C ILE A 211 -14.12 -9.11 11.21
N LEU A 212 -13.06 -9.01 12.02
CA LEU A 212 -13.10 -9.39 13.44
C LEU A 212 -14.08 -8.53 14.24
N ARG A 213 -14.16 -7.24 13.93
CA ARG A 213 -15.09 -6.31 14.59
C ARG A 213 -16.53 -6.47 14.11
N ASP A 214 -16.69 -6.84 12.85
CA ASP A 214 -17.97 -6.91 12.18
C ASP A 214 -17.97 -8.07 11.18
N PRO A 215 -18.37 -9.28 11.63
CA PRO A 215 -18.38 -10.47 10.80
C PRO A 215 -19.28 -10.35 9.55
N GLU A 216 -20.27 -9.45 9.54
CA GLU A 216 -21.13 -9.22 8.37
C GLU A 216 -20.36 -8.61 7.20
N ARG A 217 -19.21 -7.97 7.45
CA ARG A 217 -18.32 -7.45 6.40
C ARG A 217 -17.71 -8.54 5.53
N VAL A 218 -17.74 -9.80 5.94
CA VAL A 218 -17.34 -10.94 5.10
C VAL A 218 -18.08 -10.89 3.76
N SER A 219 -19.40 -10.65 3.77
CA SER A 219 -20.21 -10.57 2.55
C SER A 219 -19.78 -9.40 1.67
N LYS A 220 -19.48 -8.24 2.28
CA LYS A 220 -18.99 -7.06 1.57
C LYS A 220 -17.64 -7.33 0.90
N PHE A 221 -16.68 -7.92 1.62
CA PHE A 221 -15.36 -8.23 1.06
C PHE A 221 -15.43 -9.32 -0.02
N SER A 222 -16.33 -10.30 0.12
CA SER A 222 -16.58 -11.29 -0.94
C SER A 222 -17.09 -10.61 -2.20
N ALA A 223 -18.11 -9.74 -2.08
CA ALA A 223 -18.65 -9.00 -3.22
C ALA A 223 -17.58 -8.12 -3.91
N LEU A 224 -16.68 -7.50 -3.13
CA LEU A 224 -15.55 -6.73 -3.67
C LEU A 224 -14.53 -7.62 -4.39
N ALA A 225 -14.20 -8.79 -3.84
CA ALA A 225 -13.31 -9.76 -4.48
C ALA A 225 -13.92 -10.37 -5.75
N GLU A 226 -15.23 -10.64 -5.77
CA GLU A 226 -15.96 -11.05 -6.97
C GLU A 226 -15.95 -9.96 -8.05
N ALA A 227 -16.25 -8.72 -7.69
CA ALA A 227 -16.20 -7.59 -8.61
C ALA A 227 -14.77 -7.40 -9.16
N ALA A 228 -13.76 -7.57 -8.31
CA ALA A 228 -12.35 -7.60 -8.72
C ALA A 228 -12.06 -8.70 -9.73
N ALA A 229 -12.50 -9.93 -9.46
CA ALA A 229 -12.27 -11.06 -10.35
C ALA A 229 -12.95 -10.87 -11.71
N ARG A 230 -14.21 -10.42 -11.73
CA ARG A 230 -14.92 -10.09 -12.97
C ARG A 230 -14.24 -8.98 -13.75
N SER A 231 -13.78 -7.93 -13.06
CA SER A 231 -13.04 -6.84 -13.70
C SER A 231 -11.72 -7.32 -14.30
N LEU A 232 -10.98 -8.19 -13.61
CA LEU A 232 -9.75 -8.81 -14.14
C LEU A 232 -10.01 -9.69 -15.35
N ALA A 233 -11.15 -10.36 -15.39
CA ALA A 233 -11.56 -11.25 -16.47
C ALA A 233 -11.95 -10.50 -17.76
N GLN A 234 -12.25 -9.19 -17.67
CA GLN A 234 -12.64 -8.38 -18.83
C GLN A 234 -11.46 -8.09 -19.78
N PRO A 235 -11.63 -8.23 -21.11
CA PRO A 235 -10.57 -8.02 -22.09
C PRO A 235 -9.94 -6.62 -22.08
N GLU A 236 -10.72 -5.57 -21.78
CA GLU A 236 -10.20 -4.20 -21.70
C GLU A 236 -9.19 -4.04 -20.57
N SER A 237 -9.43 -4.73 -19.45
CA SER A 237 -8.56 -4.69 -18.27
C SER A 237 -7.18 -5.28 -18.56
N HIS A 238 -7.09 -6.31 -19.39
CA HIS A 238 -5.81 -6.92 -19.77
C HIS A 238 -4.83 -5.90 -20.38
N GLN A 239 -5.29 -4.91 -21.16
CA GLN A 239 -4.39 -3.91 -21.73
C GLN A 239 -3.79 -2.96 -20.68
N VAL A 240 -4.51 -2.73 -19.58
CA VAL A 240 -4.05 -1.90 -18.46
C VAL A 240 -2.96 -2.62 -17.67
N PHE A 241 -3.08 -3.95 -17.53
CA PHE A 241 -2.14 -4.78 -16.78
C PHE A 241 -0.76 -4.92 -17.44
N PHE A 242 -0.68 -4.93 -18.77
CA PHE A 242 0.57 -5.21 -19.50
C PHE A 242 1.36 -3.97 -19.98
N ARG A 243 0.75 -2.77 -19.97
CA ARG A 243 1.34 -1.60 -20.67
C ARG A 243 2.38 -0.79 -19.91
N SER A 244 2.69 -1.12 -18.66
CA SER A 244 3.79 -0.45 -17.98
C SER A 244 4.59 -1.41 -17.14
N ASP A 245 5.87 -1.12 -16.94
CA ASP A 245 6.77 -1.83 -16.00
C ASP A 245 6.22 -1.89 -14.55
N TYR A 246 5.09 -1.20 -14.30
CA TYR A 246 4.35 -1.08 -13.03
C TYR A 246 2.86 -1.46 -13.17
N GLY A 247 2.47 -2.13 -14.27
CA GLY A 247 1.10 -2.22 -14.79
C GLY A 247 0.12 -3.08 -14.01
N LEU A 248 0.60 -3.90 -13.07
CA LEU A 248 -0.28 -4.79 -12.30
C LEU A 248 -1.23 -4.10 -11.31
N LEU A 249 -1.10 -2.79 -11.12
CA LEU A 249 -1.54 -2.10 -9.91
C LEU A 249 -2.85 -1.31 -10.04
N SER A 250 -3.57 -1.46 -11.14
CA SER A 250 -4.29 -0.30 -11.68
C SER A 250 -5.77 -0.09 -11.30
N THR A 251 -6.36 -0.77 -10.31
CA THR A 251 -7.68 -0.33 -9.81
C THR A 251 -7.84 -0.59 -8.31
N MET A 252 -8.53 0.32 -7.60
CA MET A 252 -9.02 0.05 -6.24
C MET A 252 -9.78 -1.29 -6.17
N VAL A 253 -10.50 -1.61 -7.24
CA VAL A 253 -11.29 -2.83 -7.38
C VAL A 253 -10.39 -4.07 -7.31
N GLY A 254 -9.26 -4.08 -8.03
CA GLY A 254 -8.29 -5.19 -7.98
C GLY A 254 -7.63 -5.42 -6.61
N SER A 255 -7.55 -4.39 -5.77
CA SER A 255 -6.83 -4.47 -4.48
C SER A 255 -7.47 -5.44 -3.47
N HIS A 256 -8.73 -5.83 -3.63
CA HIS A 256 -9.35 -6.84 -2.75
C HIS A 256 -8.97 -8.29 -3.10
N LEU A 257 -8.25 -8.48 -4.19
CA LEU A 257 -7.99 -9.80 -4.78
C LEU A 257 -6.51 -10.01 -5.13
N VAL A 258 -5.88 -9.00 -5.73
CA VAL A 258 -4.48 -9.00 -6.16
C VAL A 258 -3.68 -8.11 -5.24
N PHE A 259 -2.70 -8.70 -4.57
CA PHE A 259 -1.78 -8.03 -3.66
C PHE A 259 -0.46 -7.76 -4.35
N VAL A 260 0.28 -6.84 -3.78
CA VAL A 260 1.55 -6.37 -4.31
C VAL A 260 2.58 -6.59 -3.22
N ASP A 261 3.56 -7.42 -3.52
CA ASP A 261 4.66 -7.73 -2.62
C ASP A 261 5.95 -7.15 -3.14
N ALA A 262 6.76 -6.62 -2.24
CA ALA A 262 8.11 -6.18 -2.58
C ALA A 262 8.99 -7.42 -2.69
N ASP A 263 9.78 -7.53 -3.76
CA ASP A 263 10.65 -8.68 -3.95
C ASP A 263 11.81 -8.66 -2.95
N GLY A 264 11.66 -9.41 -1.84
CA GLY A 264 12.68 -9.59 -0.81
C GLY A 264 12.51 -8.75 0.45
N ALA A 265 13.48 -8.87 1.37
CA ALA A 265 13.46 -8.21 2.68
C ALA A 265 13.75 -6.70 2.63
N ALA A 266 14.30 -6.21 1.51
CA ALA A 266 14.66 -4.81 1.33
C ALA A 266 13.62 -4.10 0.42
N PRO A 267 13.13 -2.91 0.80
CA PRO A 267 12.37 -2.04 -0.09
C PRO A 267 13.20 -1.69 -1.33
N SER A 268 13.07 -2.46 -2.41
CA SER A 268 13.75 -2.17 -3.67
C SER A 268 12.88 -1.28 -4.56
N SER A 269 13.53 -0.37 -5.29
CA SER A 269 12.85 0.67 -6.06
C SER A 269 12.14 0.18 -7.33
N TYR A 270 12.30 -1.09 -7.73
CA TYR A 270 11.86 -1.53 -9.06
C TYR A 270 11.29 -2.96 -9.15
N ARG A 271 11.33 -3.75 -8.07
CA ARG A 271 10.82 -5.13 -8.12
C ARG A 271 9.67 -5.31 -7.15
N CYS A 272 8.47 -5.13 -7.68
CA CYS A 272 7.24 -5.56 -7.04
C CYS A 272 6.65 -6.75 -7.80
N ARG A 273 5.92 -7.59 -7.09
CA ARG A 273 5.30 -8.80 -7.62
C ARG A 273 3.82 -8.74 -7.28
N ALA A 274 2.97 -8.91 -8.28
CA ALA A 274 1.55 -9.14 -8.02
C ALA A 274 1.31 -10.60 -7.67
N LEU A 275 0.46 -10.84 -6.68
CA LEU A 275 0.12 -12.19 -6.23
C LEU A 275 -1.31 -12.24 -5.69
N ILE A 276 -1.94 -13.41 -5.78
CA ILE A 276 -3.20 -13.70 -5.10
C ILE A 276 -2.83 -14.47 -3.82
N PRO A 277 -2.96 -13.85 -2.63
CA PRO A 277 -2.26 -14.31 -1.44
C PRO A 277 -2.83 -15.59 -0.85
N THR A 278 -4.05 -16.00 -1.24
CA THR A 278 -4.74 -17.14 -0.65
C THR A 278 -5.46 -17.99 -1.67
N ALA A 279 -5.62 -19.29 -1.36
CA ALA A 279 -6.45 -20.20 -2.15
C ALA A 279 -7.92 -19.77 -2.15
N PHE A 280 -8.41 -19.17 -1.06
CA PHE A 280 -9.78 -18.65 -1.01
C PHE A 280 -10.01 -17.53 -2.03
N LEU A 281 -9.11 -16.56 -2.11
CA LEU A 281 -9.22 -15.46 -3.07
C LEU A 281 -9.09 -15.95 -4.51
N ARG A 282 -8.26 -16.98 -4.75
CA ARG A 282 -8.11 -17.60 -6.08
C ARG A 282 -9.42 -18.15 -6.64
N LYS A 283 -10.30 -18.70 -5.79
CA LYS A 283 -11.61 -19.24 -6.22
C LYS A 283 -12.47 -18.19 -6.94
N PHE A 284 -12.36 -16.92 -6.59
CA PHE A 284 -13.11 -15.86 -7.29
C PHE A 284 -12.65 -15.70 -8.74
N ILE A 285 -11.34 -15.81 -9.00
CA ILE A 285 -10.80 -15.77 -10.37
C ILE A 285 -11.16 -17.02 -11.13
N GLU A 286 -11.04 -18.19 -10.50
CA GLU A 286 -11.45 -19.46 -11.12
C GLU A 286 -12.91 -19.38 -11.54
N GLN A 287 -13.80 -18.94 -10.66
CA GLN A 287 -15.21 -18.75 -10.97
C GLN A 287 -15.44 -17.75 -12.11
N ALA A 288 -14.79 -16.58 -12.07
CA ALA A 288 -14.89 -15.59 -13.14
C ALA A 288 -14.36 -16.13 -14.49
N SER A 289 -13.33 -16.99 -14.46
CA SER A 289 -12.75 -17.60 -15.67
C SER A 289 -13.65 -18.65 -16.33
N LEU A 290 -14.56 -19.26 -15.57
CA LEU A 290 -15.55 -20.19 -16.13
C LEU A 290 -16.53 -19.47 -17.07
N GLU A 291 -16.84 -18.21 -16.79
CA GLU A 291 -17.74 -17.35 -17.57
C GLU A 291 -17.11 -16.81 -18.87
N LEU A 292 -15.79 -16.94 -19.03
CA LEU A 292 -15.04 -16.44 -20.20
C LEU A 292 -15.07 -17.43 -21.37
N ASP A 293 -15.02 -16.93 -22.62
CA ASP A 293 -14.70 -17.78 -23.77
C ASP A 293 -13.25 -18.30 -23.70
N ALA A 294 -12.88 -19.37 -24.43
CA ALA A 294 -11.52 -19.92 -24.27
C ALA A 294 -10.41 -18.94 -24.67
N ARG A 295 -10.65 -18.01 -25.60
CA ARG A 295 -9.66 -16.99 -25.99
C ARG A 295 -9.43 -16.00 -24.86
N GLN A 296 -10.48 -15.58 -24.16
CA GLN A 296 -10.43 -14.70 -23.00
C GLN A 296 -9.80 -15.42 -21.81
N ALA A 297 -10.21 -16.66 -21.55
CA ALA A 297 -9.62 -17.50 -20.50
C ALA A 297 -8.11 -17.71 -20.72
N TYR A 298 -7.68 -17.98 -21.96
CA TYR A 298 -6.26 -18.08 -22.30
C TYR A 298 -5.50 -16.77 -22.09
N LYS A 299 -6.09 -15.61 -22.43
CA LYS A 299 -5.48 -14.31 -22.16
C LYS A 299 -5.33 -14.05 -20.66
N LEU A 300 -6.36 -14.36 -19.88
CA LEU A 300 -6.34 -14.28 -18.41
C LEU A 300 -5.27 -15.22 -17.84
N TYR A 301 -5.22 -16.47 -18.30
CA TYR A 301 -4.18 -17.43 -17.93
C TYR A 301 -2.80 -16.88 -18.25
N CYS A 302 -2.54 -16.36 -19.46
CA CYS A 302 -1.27 -15.75 -19.82
C CYS A 302 -0.92 -14.59 -18.87
N MET A 303 -1.87 -13.70 -18.59
CA MET A 303 -1.69 -12.60 -17.65
C MET A 303 -1.25 -13.08 -16.26
N LEU A 304 -1.86 -14.17 -15.78
CA LEU A 304 -1.52 -14.76 -14.51
C LEU A 304 -0.21 -15.57 -14.59
N SER A 305 0.09 -16.23 -15.71
CA SER A 305 1.22 -17.15 -15.85
C SER A 305 2.57 -16.46 -16.15
N TYR A 306 2.56 -15.25 -16.72
CA TYR A 306 3.77 -14.41 -16.87
C TYR A 306 4.42 -14.04 -15.52
N HIS A 307 3.69 -14.18 -14.41
CA HIS A 307 4.24 -14.07 -13.07
C HIS A 307 4.42 -15.48 -12.48
N SER A 308 5.67 -15.94 -12.43
CA SER A 308 6.09 -17.28 -11.97
C SER A 308 5.61 -17.68 -10.57
N LEU A 309 4.96 -16.78 -9.82
CA LEU A 309 4.47 -17.00 -8.46
C LEU A 309 2.94 -16.99 -8.32
N LEU A 310 2.19 -16.71 -9.38
CA LEU A 310 0.79 -17.18 -9.46
C LEU A 310 0.75 -18.71 -9.72
N ARG A 311 1.87 -19.27 -10.19
CA ARG A 311 2.25 -20.69 -10.15
C ARG A 311 2.78 -21.10 -8.76
N THR A 312 2.01 -20.89 -7.70
CA THR A 312 2.15 -21.75 -6.50
C THR A 312 1.70 -23.18 -6.86
N ASP A 313 1.85 -24.19 -5.99
CA ASP A 313 1.31 -25.55 -6.23
C ASP A 313 -0.19 -25.57 -6.60
N ALA A 314 -0.94 -24.55 -6.20
CA ALA A 314 -2.34 -24.30 -6.59
C ALA A 314 -2.55 -23.66 -7.98
N GLY A 315 -1.50 -23.41 -8.77
CA GLY A 315 -1.59 -22.85 -10.14
C GLY A 315 -1.87 -23.93 -11.20
N TRP A 316 -1.47 -25.15 -10.88
CA TRP A 316 -1.69 -26.33 -11.73
C TRP A 316 -3.18 -26.60 -12.05
N PRO A 317 -4.13 -26.49 -11.11
CA PRO A 317 -5.56 -26.67 -11.42
C PRO A 317 -6.10 -25.64 -12.42
N HIS A 318 -5.71 -24.36 -12.30
CA HIS A 318 -6.12 -23.32 -13.25
C HIS A 318 -5.50 -23.53 -14.64
N GLU A 319 -4.23 -23.92 -14.69
CA GLU A 319 -3.54 -24.31 -15.93
C GLU A 319 -4.23 -25.51 -16.59
N THR A 320 -4.56 -26.53 -15.81
CA THR A 320 -5.27 -27.73 -16.27
C THR A 320 -6.66 -27.39 -16.80
N ALA A 321 -7.46 -26.63 -16.06
CA ALA A 321 -8.81 -26.23 -16.48
C ALA A 321 -8.80 -25.36 -17.75
N THR A 322 -7.81 -24.48 -17.89
CA THR A 322 -7.63 -23.66 -19.10
C THR A 322 -7.27 -24.55 -20.30
N HIS A 323 -6.36 -25.51 -20.10
CA HIS A 323 -5.99 -26.48 -21.13
C HIS A 323 -7.18 -27.35 -21.56
N GLU A 324 -7.93 -27.91 -20.61
CA GLU A 324 -9.13 -28.72 -20.89
C GLU A 324 -10.16 -27.91 -21.70
N LYS A 325 -10.40 -26.66 -21.32
CA LYS A 325 -11.33 -25.77 -22.04
C LYS A 325 -10.86 -25.50 -23.48
N LEU A 326 -9.57 -25.17 -23.66
CA LEU A 326 -8.98 -24.96 -25.00
C LEU A 326 -9.01 -26.20 -25.89
N MET A 327 -8.91 -27.39 -25.29
CA MET A 327 -8.97 -28.65 -26.03
C MET A 327 -10.42 -28.98 -26.43
N SER A 328 -11.39 -28.72 -25.56
CA SER A 328 -12.82 -28.98 -25.85
C SER A 328 -13.39 -28.14 -27.00
N GLU A 329 -12.91 -26.92 -27.23
CA GLU A 329 -13.38 -26.08 -28.34
C GLU A 329 -12.81 -26.49 -29.70
N LYS A 330 -11.65 -27.16 -29.74
CA LYS A 330 -11.05 -27.66 -30.99
C LYS A 330 -11.78 -28.85 -31.61
N GLU A 331 -12.57 -29.58 -30.82
CA GLU A 331 -13.33 -30.74 -31.29
C GLU A 331 -14.66 -30.36 -31.97
N VAL A 332 -15.05 -29.08 -31.89
CA VAL A 332 -16.34 -28.56 -32.39
C VAL A 332 -16.18 -27.75 -33.70
N SER A 333 -14.95 -27.57 -34.18
CA SER A 333 -14.60 -26.84 -35.42
C SER A 333 -14.02 -27.74 -36.48
#